data_AF-A0A7R8UJ94-F1
#
_entry.id   AF-A0A7R8UJ94-F1
#
_cell.length_a   1.000
_cell.length_b   1.000
_cell.length_c   1.000
_cell.angle_alpha   90.00
_cell.angle_beta   90.00
_cell.angle_gamma   90.00
#
_symmetry.space_group_name_H-M   'P 1'
#
loop_
_entity.id
_entity.type
_entity.pdbx_description
1 polymer ?
#
loop_
_entity_poly.entity_id
_entity_poly.type
_entity_poly.pdbx_seq_one_letter_code
_entity_poly.pdbx_strand_id
1 'polypeptide(L)'
;MVIRYSQDCRAFDDMSGLSPYEALKQRFSRICATQEQLQEVKYVFRNEINSPRLFVRIITPHDLLYTLEQRDCLSEDNIDFFYKISEIQSYNVLTEELKRYPLMKLGSSISGDNIYASERIADITSSRRNIDVGSTKASLINPLDYTQFESRKRDAIYKLIAGDIGRKWREFGRNLGIKEGDMDSLDCQFPRDFKSKVYGLFNLFESEEYQDPKRYVSKICESLEECRRNDLKRKVFEILARD
;
A
#
# COMPACT_ATOMS: atom_id res chain seq x y z
N MET A 1 39.10 -8.12 28.09
CA MET A 1 37.75 -7.75 27.64
C MET A 1 37.78 -7.75 26.11
N VAL A 2 37.51 -8.90 25.51
CA VAL A 2 37.66 -9.12 24.07
C VAL A 2 36.25 -9.34 23.52
N ILE A 3 35.81 -8.39 22.69
CA ILE A 3 34.56 -8.47 21.95
C ILE A 3 34.71 -9.62 20.95
N ARG A 4 34.06 -10.76 21.22
CA ARG A 4 33.94 -11.85 20.27
C ARG A 4 32.84 -11.51 19.28
N TYR A 5 33.21 -10.81 18.22
CA TYR A 5 32.52 -10.95 16.93
C TYR A 5 32.92 -12.30 16.34
N SER A 6 31.96 -12.95 15.68
CA SER A 6 32.09 -14.16 14.85
C SER A 6 31.58 -15.44 15.51
N GLN A 7 30.29 -15.71 15.27
CA GLN A 7 29.74 -16.99 14.81
C GLN A 7 28.23 -16.85 14.78
N ASP A 8 27.67 -16.49 13.61
CA ASP A 8 26.34 -16.93 13.16
C ASP A 8 26.05 -16.45 11.72
N CYS A 9 27.07 -16.44 10.86
CA CYS A 9 26.92 -16.22 9.41
C CYS A 9 26.61 -17.53 8.64
N ARG A 10 26.12 -18.59 9.30
CA ARG A 10 25.89 -19.93 8.69
C ARG A 10 24.43 -20.38 8.69
N ALA A 11 23.51 -19.49 8.34
CA ALA A 11 22.13 -19.86 8.05
C ALA A 11 21.65 -19.30 6.70
N PHE A 12 22.57 -19.12 5.75
CA PHE A 12 22.28 -18.53 4.44
C PHE A 12 21.78 -19.55 3.40
N ASP A 13 21.83 -20.86 3.69
CA ASP A 13 21.74 -21.91 2.66
C ASP A 13 20.56 -22.90 2.79
N ASP A 14 19.52 -22.63 3.58
CA ASP A 14 18.37 -23.57 3.70
C ASP A 14 16.99 -22.90 3.51
N MET A 15 16.91 -21.94 2.58
CA MET A 15 15.68 -21.20 2.26
C MET A 15 15.38 -21.21 0.75
N SER A 16 15.85 -22.23 0.03
CA SER A 16 15.58 -22.41 -1.40
C SER A 16 14.17 -22.93 -1.62
N GLY A 17 13.20 -22.02 -1.79
CA GLY A 17 11.82 -22.34 -2.18
C GLY A 17 10.75 -21.47 -1.54
N LEU A 18 11.10 -20.64 -0.55
CA LEU A 18 10.16 -19.72 0.08
C LEU A 18 10.06 -18.43 -0.73
N SER A 19 8.86 -17.85 -0.80
CA SER A 19 8.71 -16.51 -1.37
C SER A 19 9.54 -15.51 -0.54
N PRO A 20 10.04 -14.42 -1.14
CA PRO A 20 10.81 -13.41 -0.42
C PRO A 20 10.07 -12.89 0.84
N TYR A 21 8.75 -12.84 0.78
CA TYR A 21 7.88 -12.44 1.88
C TYR A 21 7.84 -13.46 3.03
N GLU A 22 7.74 -14.75 2.71
CA GLU A 22 7.73 -15.81 3.72
C GLU A 22 9.10 -15.91 4.42
N ALA A 23 10.18 -15.67 3.67
CA ALA A 23 11.53 -15.57 4.23
C ALA A 23 11.63 -14.43 5.27
N LEU A 24 11.07 -13.25 4.98
CA LEU A 24 11.02 -12.13 5.94
C LEU A 24 10.24 -12.49 7.21
N LYS A 25 9.06 -13.12 7.07
CA LYS A 25 8.25 -13.55 8.23
C LYS A 25 8.99 -14.55 9.10
N GLN A 26 9.64 -15.54 8.50
CA GLN A 26 10.40 -16.54 9.24
C GLN A 26 11.62 -15.94 9.94
N ARG A 27 12.28 -14.96 9.30
CA ARG A 27 13.41 -14.22 9.89
C ARG A 27 12.97 -13.39 11.08
N PHE A 28 11.84 -12.69 10.96
CA PHE A 28 11.23 -11.95 12.06
C PHE A 28 10.89 -12.86 13.24
N SER A 29 10.31 -14.03 13.01
CA SER A 29 10.01 -14.99 14.08
C SER A 29 11.27 -15.49 14.81
N ARG A 30 12.42 -15.58 14.12
CA ARG A 30 13.71 -15.94 14.75
C ARG A 30 14.29 -14.81 15.57
N ILE A 31 14.05 -13.56 15.15
CA ILE A 31 14.56 -12.36 15.81
C ILE A 31 13.72 -12.02 17.06
N CYS A 32 12.39 -12.13 16.95
CA CYS A 32 11.44 -11.99 18.05
C CYS A 32 11.27 -13.31 18.81
N ALA A 33 12.38 -13.93 19.23
CA ALA A 33 12.35 -15.22 19.91
C ALA A 33 11.91 -15.10 21.39
N THR A 34 12.10 -13.93 22.02
CA THR A 34 11.74 -13.72 23.44
C THR A 34 10.39 -13.01 23.59
N GLN A 35 9.72 -13.27 24.71
CA GLN A 35 8.47 -12.60 25.05
C GLN A 35 8.64 -11.10 25.29
N GLU A 36 9.80 -10.66 25.80
CA GLU A 36 10.10 -9.23 25.97
C GLU A 36 10.16 -8.52 24.62
N GLN A 37 10.87 -9.08 23.64
CA GLN A 37 10.94 -8.55 22.27
C GLN A 37 9.56 -8.51 21.61
N LEU A 38 8.77 -9.57 21.78
CA LEU A 38 7.41 -9.61 21.27
C LEU A 38 6.52 -8.54 21.92
N GLN A 39 6.65 -8.28 23.21
CA GLN A 39 5.87 -7.25 23.90
C GLN A 39 6.28 -5.84 23.49
N GLU A 40 7.57 -5.57 23.31
CA GLU A 40 8.06 -4.30 22.76
C GLU A 40 7.45 -4.04 21.38
N VAL A 41 7.54 -5.01 20.48
CA VAL A 41 6.95 -4.90 19.14
C VAL A 41 5.42 -4.74 19.22
N LYS A 42 4.74 -5.52 20.07
CA LYS A 42 3.28 -5.36 20.26
C LYS A 42 2.93 -3.95 20.69
N TYR A 43 3.71 -3.34 21.59
CA TYR A 43 3.45 -1.99 22.09
C TYR A 43 3.58 -0.93 20.99
N VAL A 44 4.58 -1.07 20.11
CA VAL A 44 4.77 -0.20 18.94
C VAL A 44 3.56 -0.25 18.03
N PHE A 45 3.04 -1.46 17.76
CA PHE A 45 1.89 -1.66 16.87
C PHE A 45 0.54 -1.65 17.58
N ARG A 46 0.47 -1.14 18.81
CA ARG A 46 -0.74 -1.15 19.62
C ARG A 46 -1.89 -0.39 18.94
N ASN A 47 -1.55 0.71 18.27
CA ASN A 47 -2.50 1.55 17.56
C ASN A 47 -3.01 0.87 16.28
N GLU A 48 -2.16 0.14 15.57
CA GLU A 48 -2.54 -0.65 14.40
C GLU A 48 -3.36 -1.91 14.77
N ILE A 49 -3.08 -2.54 15.92
CA ILE A 49 -3.87 -3.68 16.43
C ILE A 49 -5.27 -3.22 16.87
N ASN A 50 -5.39 -1.98 17.39
CA ASN A 50 -6.63 -1.29 17.81
C ASN A 50 -7.67 -2.17 18.53
N SER A 51 -7.21 -3.13 19.32
CA SER A 51 -8.08 -4.09 20.01
C SER A 51 -7.38 -4.64 21.25
N PRO A 52 -7.77 -4.19 22.46
CA PRO A 52 -7.17 -4.65 23.72
C PRO A 52 -7.31 -6.17 23.92
N ARG A 53 -8.42 -6.75 23.43
CA ARG A 53 -8.68 -8.19 23.54
C ARG A 53 -7.76 -9.01 22.63
N LEU A 54 -7.55 -8.55 21.39
CA LEU A 54 -6.62 -9.22 20.48
C LEU A 54 -5.16 -8.99 20.89
N PHE A 55 -4.85 -7.82 21.45
CA PHE A 55 -3.55 -7.52 22.02
C PHE A 55 -3.13 -8.55 23.09
N VAL A 56 -4.05 -8.95 23.97
CA VAL A 56 -3.80 -9.99 24.98
C VAL A 56 -3.70 -11.39 24.34
N ARG A 57 -4.44 -11.64 23.25
CA ARG A 57 -4.50 -12.95 22.57
C ARG A 57 -3.25 -13.27 21.73
N ILE A 58 -2.46 -12.27 21.37
CA ILE A 58 -1.20 -12.46 20.62
C ILE A 58 -0.13 -12.97 21.59
N ILE A 59 0.21 -14.26 21.46
CA ILE A 59 1.19 -14.95 22.32
C ILE A 59 2.48 -15.22 21.56
N THR A 60 2.40 -15.40 20.24
CA THR A 60 3.56 -15.70 19.39
C THR A 60 3.82 -14.62 18.34
N PRO A 61 5.05 -14.53 17.79
CA PRO A 61 5.34 -13.64 16.66
C PRO A 61 4.50 -13.96 15.43
N HIS A 62 4.17 -15.24 15.21
CA HIS A 62 3.28 -15.65 14.13
C HIS A 62 1.85 -15.14 14.33
N ASP A 63 1.32 -15.16 15.56
CA ASP A 63 0.00 -14.59 15.86
C ASP A 63 -0.03 -13.09 15.59
N LEU A 64 1.08 -12.39 15.87
CA LEU A 64 1.23 -10.97 15.58
C LEU A 64 1.22 -10.72 14.07
N LEU A 65 2.07 -11.41 13.32
CA LEU A 65 2.13 -11.31 11.86
C LEU A 65 0.77 -11.61 11.23
N TYR A 66 0.13 -12.71 11.62
CA TYR A 66 -1.19 -13.09 11.14
C TYR A 66 -2.25 -12.01 11.46
N THR A 67 -2.23 -11.46 12.68
CA THR A 67 -3.17 -10.40 13.06
C THR A 67 -2.99 -9.13 12.24
N LEU A 68 -1.75 -8.81 11.87
CA LEU A 68 -1.43 -7.66 11.04
C LEU A 68 -1.77 -7.89 9.56
N GLU A 69 -1.56 -9.11 9.05
CA GLU A 69 -2.02 -9.53 7.71
C GLU A 69 -3.55 -9.45 7.60
N GLN A 70 -4.29 -9.96 8.60
CA GLN A 70 -5.76 -9.88 8.63
C GLN A 70 -6.29 -8.43 8.70
N ARG A 71 -5.46 -7.49 9.15
CA ARG A 71 -5.78 -6.06 9.21
C ARG A 71 -5.19 -5.25 8.05
N ASP A 72 -4.61 -5.93 7.06
CA ASP A 72 -3.97 -5.31 5.90
C ASP A 72 -2.86 -4.31 6.28
N CYS A 73 -2.28 -4.50 7.47
CA CYS A 73 -1.15 -3.72 7.99
C CYS A 73 0.20 -4.35 7.61
N LEU A 74 0.17 -5.58 7.11
CA LEU A 74 1.32 -6.32 6.63
C LEU A 74 0.91 -7.16 5.42
N SER A 75 1.66 -7.07 4.32
CA SER A 75 1.47 -7.89 3.13
C SER A 75 2.76 -8.02 2.32
N GLU A 76 2.77 -8.84 1.27
CA GLU A 76 3.93 -8.97 0.35
C GLU A 76 4.27 -7.64 -0.35
N ASP A 77 3.28 -6.75 -0.49
CA ASP A 77 3.45 -5.40 -1.03
C ASP A 77 3.74 -4.36 0.04
N ASN A 78 3.29 -4.60 1.27
CA ASN A 78 3.40 -3.69 2.41
C ASN A 78 4.26 -4.31 3.52
N ILE A 79 5.56 -4.04 3.44
CA ILE A 79 6.57 -4.49 4.41
C ILE A 79 6.97 -3.39 5.41
N ASP A 80 6.20 -2.30 5.50
CA ASP A 80 6.48 -1.14 6.37
C ASP A 80 6.59 -1.52 7.85
N PHE A 81 5.84 -2.54 8.26
CA PHE A 81 5.98 -3.17 9.57
C PHE A 81 7.43 -3.58 9.86
N PHE A 82 8.08 -4.25 8.91
CA PHE A 82 9.46 -4.71 9.10
C PHE A 82 10.45 -3.54 9.12
N TYR A 83 10.20 -2.47 8.36
CA TYR A 83 11.02 -1.25 8.41
C TYR A 83 10.96 -0.59 9.78
N LYS A 84 9.75 -0.36 10.30
CA LYS A 84 9.54 0.23 11.64
C LYS A 84 10.22 -0.60 12.74
N ILE A 85 10.17 -1.93 12.65
CA ILE A 85 10.83 -2.80 13.64
C ILE A 85 12.35 -2.75 13.51
N SER A 86 12.86 -2.71 12.28
CA SER A 86 14.29 -2.62 12.04
C SER A 86 14.91 -1.34 12.64
N GLU A 87 14.15 -0.25 12.65
CA GLU A 87 14.54 1.05 13.23
C GLU A 87 14.55 1.03 14.77
N ILE A 88 13.57 0.36 15.38
CA ILE A 88 13.37 0.39 16.85
C ILE A 88 14.35 -0.53 17.58
N GLN A 89 14.58 -1.74 17.06
CA GLN A 89 15.37 -2.75 17.76
C GLN A 89 16.81 -2.89 17.24
N SER A 90 17.29 -1.92 16.42
CA SER A 90 18.65 -1.94 15.84
C SER A 90 18.97 -3.26 15.13
N TYR A 91 17.97 -3.90 14.53
CA TYR A 91 18.15 -5.16 13.79
C TYR A 91 18.77 -4.87 12.43
N ASN A 92 20.08 -4.69 12.43
CA ASN A 92 20.90 -4.47 11.24
C ASN A 92 20.67 -5.56 10.17
N VAL A 93 20.34 -6.78 10.60
CA VAL A 93 20.10 -7.93 9.72
C VAL A 93 18.83 -7.75 8.87
N LEU A 94 17.73 -7.25 9.46
CA LEU A 94 16.48 -7.00 8.72
C LEU A 94 16.63 -5.82 7.76
N THR A 95 17.36 -4.78 8.16
CA THR A 95 17.54 -3.56 7.36
C THR A 95 18.20 -3.85 6.01
N GLU A 96 19.25 -4.67 5.99
CA GLU A 96 19.96 -5.02 4.75
C GLU A 96 19.15 -5.95 3.84
N GLU A 97 18.25 -6.74 4.41
CA GLU A 97 17.37 -7.65 3.68
C GLU A 97 16.16 -6.92 3.10
N LEU A 98 15.59 -5.97 3.84
CA LEU A 98 14.54 -5.07 3.38
C LEU A 98 14.99 -4.20 2.20
N LYS A 99 16.25 -3.72 2.21
CA LYS A 99 16.84 -3.04 1.04
C LYS A 99 16.91 -3.91 -0.21
N ARG A 100 17.07 -5.23 -0.05
CA ARG A 100 17.14 -6.20 -1.15
C ARG A 100 15.77 -6.74 -1.56
N TYR A 101 14.76 -6.60 -0.71
CA TYR A 101 13.42 -7.13 -0.95
C TYR A 101 12.76 -6.64 -2.26
N PRO A 102 12.82 -5.34 -2.63
CA PRO A 102 12.31 -4.88 -3.93
C PRO A 102 12.98 -5.57 -5.13
N LEU A 103 14.28 -5.88 -5.02
CA LEU A 103 15.05 -6.56 -6.06
C LEU A 103 14.72 -8.06 -6.13
N MET A 104 14.48 -8.69 -4.98
CA MET A 104 14.07 -10.10 -4.90
C MET A 104 12.67 -10.32 -5.46
N LYS A 105 11.72 -9.41 -5.17
CA LYS A 105 10.37 -9.44 -5.73
C LYS A 105 10.36 -9.33 -7.26
N LEU A 106 11.23 -8.49 -7.82
CA LEU A 106 11.40 -8.34 -9.27
C LEU A 106 11.98 -9.61 -9.92
N GLY A 107 12.87 -10.32 -9.21
CA GLY A 107 13.42 -11.61 -9.65
C GLY A 107 12.41 -12.77 -9.56
N SER A 108 11.53 -12.75 -8.55
CA SER A 108 10.47 -13.76 -8.37
C SER A 108 9.33 -13.65 -9.39
N SER A 109 9.10 -12.46 -9.97
CA SER A 109 8.12 -12.27 -11.06
C SER A 109 8.58 -12.79 -12.42
N ILE A 110 9.85 -13.20 -12.58
CA ILE A 110 10.36 -13.76 -13.85
C ILE A 110 10.05 -15.26 -13.99
N SER A 111 9.73 -15.97 -12.91
CA SER A 111 9.35 -17.40 -12.98
C SER A 111 7.89 -17.66 -13.39
N GLY A 112 7.28 -16.69 -14.08
CA GLY A 112 6.09 -16.93 -14.89
C GLY A 112 6.50 -17.23 -16.32
N ASP A 113 7.22 -18.34 -16.54
CA ASP A 113 7.53 -18.83 -17.88
C ASP A 113 6.21 -19.01 -18.63
N ASN A 114 5.92 -18.08 -19.54
CA ASN A 114 4.91 -18.25 -20.57
C ASN A 114 5.47 -19.31 -21.53
N ILE A 115 5.26 -20.59 -21.20
CA ILE A 115 5.69 -21.76 -21.99
C ILE A 115 5.19 -21.67 -23.46
N TYR A 116 4.15 -20.87 -23.72
CA TYR A 116 3.58 -20.63 -25.05
C TYR A 116 4.19 -19.45 -25.83
N ALA A 117 5.17 -18.72 -25.28
CA ALA A 117 5.83 -17.61 -25.98
C ALA A 117 7.00 -18.06 -26.87
N SER A 118 7.67 -19.16 -26.51
CA SER A 118 8.86 -19.66 -27.23
C SER A 118 8.51 -20.32 -28.58
N GLU A 119 7.31 -20.88 -28.75
CA GLU A 119 6.90 -21.47 -30.04
C GLU A 119 6.53 -20.43 -31.11
N ARG A 120 6.21 -19.19 -30.73
CA ARG A 120 5.89 -18.13 -31.71
C ARG A 120 7.10 -17.41 -32.30
N ILE A 121 8.29 -17.60 -31.73
CA ILE A 121 9.51 -16.90 -32.15
C ILE A 121 10.27 -17.69 -33.25
N ALA A 122 10.01 -19.00 -33.39
CA ALA A 122 10.62 -19.80 -34.45
C ALA A 122 10.08 -19.49 -35.86
N ASP A 123 8.82 -19.05 -35.99
CA ASP A 123 8.18 -18.85 -37.29
C ASP A 123 8.39 -17.46 -37.92
N ILE A 124 8.85 -16.46 -37.15
CA ILE A 124 8.91 -15.06 -37.61
C ILE A 124 10.26 -14.72 -38.29
N THR A 125 11.29 -15.55 -38.17
CA THR A 125 12.64 -15.24 -38.70
C THR A 125 12.84 -15.48 -40.20
N SER A 126 11.85 -16.05 -40.90
CA SER A 126 12.05 -16.43 -42.31
C SER A 126 11.44 -15.50 -43.37
N SER A 127 10.82 -14.37 -43.03
CA SER A 127 10.26 -13.50 -44.07
C SER A 127 9.99 -12.06 -43.66
N ARG A 128 10.72 -11.17 -44.35
CA ARG A 128 10.39 -9.79 -44.75
C ARG A 128 11.15 -8.65 -44.06
N ARG A 129 12.16 -8.24 -44.82
CA ARG A 129 12.87 -6.96 -44.89
C ARG A 129 11.94 -5.73 -44.87
N ASN A 130 12.46 -4.68 -44.24
CA ASN A 130 12.30 -3.25 -44.52
C ASN A 130 10.89 -2.64 -44.38
N ILE A 131 10.60 -1.98 -43.25
CA ILE A 131 10.05 -0.61 -43.22
C ILE A 131 10.67 0.15 -42.03
N ASP A 132 11.06 1.38 -42.34
CA ASP A 132 11.63 2.45 -41.52
C ASP A 132 10.68 2.95 -40.41
N VAL A 133 11.21 3.80 -39.52
CA VAL A 133 10.59 4.69 -38.51
C VAL A 133 11.10 4.43 -37.08
N GLY A 134 12.05 5.27 -36.66
CA GLY A 134 11.91 6.01 -35.39
C GLY A 134 12.61 5.48 -34.15
N SER A 135 13.92 5.74 -34.05
CA SER A 135 14.64 6.20 -32.85
C SER A 135 14.11 5.73 -31.47
N THR A 136 14.51 4.52 -31.04
CA THR A 136 14.53 4.12 -29.64
C THR A 136 15.64 4.88 -28.89
N LYS A 137 15.31 6.07 -28.38
CA LYS A 137 15.99 6.61 -27.21
C LYS A 137 15.33 6.00 -25.99
N ALA A 138 16.12 5.26 -25.22
CA ALA A 138 15.77 4.81 -23.88
C ALA A 138 15.28 6.01 -23.06
N SER A 139 13.98 6.12 -22.87
CA SER A 139 13.38 7.01 -21.88
C SER A 139 13.49 6.32 -20.53
N LEU A 140 14.48 6.75 -19.77
CA LEU A 140 14.59 6.60 -18.33
C LEU A 140 13.21 6.91 -17.71
N ILE A 141 12.63 5.94 -17.01
CA ILE A 141 11.37 6.08 -16.31
C ILE A 141 11.59 7.10 -15.19
N ASN A 142 11.09 8.33 -15.41
CA ASN A 142 11.13 9.39 -14.44
C ASN A 142 10.16 9.05 -13.27
N PRO A 143 10.56 9.24 -12.00
CA PRO A 143 9.68 9.16 -10.82
C PRO A 143 8.46 10.12 -10.81
N LEU A 144 8.28 10.91 -11.88
CA LEU A 144 7.17 11.84 -12.10
C LEU A 144 5.95 11.20 -12.76
N ASP A 145 6.06 9.99 -13.30
CA ASP A 145 4.97 9.36 -14.06
C ASP A 145 3.98 8.60 -13.14
N TYR A 146 4.49 7.98 -12.07
CA TYR A 146 3.66 7.29 -11.07
C TYR A 146 2.75 8.26 -10.30
N THR A 147 3.29 9.42 -9.93
CA THR A 147 2.55 10.48 -9.22
C THR A 147 1.51 11.17 -10.11
N GLN A 148 1.78 11.33 -11.41
CA GLN A 148 0.80 11.88 -12.35
C GLN A 148 -0.33 10.89 -12.67
N PHE A 149 -0.03 9.60 -12.78
CA PHE A 149 -1.03 8.57 -13.03
C PHE A 149 -1.99 8.43 -11.83
N GLU A 150 -1.48 8.43 -10.60
CA GLU A 150 -2.31 8.48 -9.39
C GLU A 150 -3.07 9.81 -9.26
N SER A 151 -2.46 10.94 -9.62
CA SER A 151 -3.14 12.24 -9.64
C SER A 151 -4.30 12.28 -10.63
N ARG A 152 -4.18 11.66 -11.81
CA ARG A 152 -5.27 11.61 -12.81
C ARG A 152 -6.45 10.77 -12.31
N LYS A 153 -6.18 9.61 -11.69
CA LYS A 153 -7.21 8.76 -11.09
C LYS A 153 -7.90 9.48 -9.93
N ARG A 154 -7.13 10.14 -9.05
CA ARG A 154 -7.65 10.97 -7.96
C ARG A 154 -8.56 12.09 -8.46
N ASP A 155 -8.09 12.88 -9.43
CA ASP A 155 -8.87 13.99 -9.97
C ASP A 155 -10.16 13.49 -10.66
N ALA A 156 -10.12 12.32 -11.29
CA ALA A 156 -11.31 11.68 -11.86
C ALA A 156 -12.32 11.27 -10.77
N ILE A 157 -11.85 10.71 -9.66
CA ILE A 157 -12.68 10.38 -8.48
C ILE A 157 -13.33 11.65 -7.92
N TYR A 158 -12.57 12.74 -7.75
CA TYR A 158 -13.13 13.99 -7.19
C TYR A 158 -14.16 14.60 -8.13
N LYS A 159 -13.87 14.62 -9.44
CA LYS A 159 -14.82 15.10 -10.45
C LYS A 159 -16.11 14.29 -10.43
N LEU A 160 -16.01 12.97 -10.31
CA LEU A 160 -17.16 12.08 -10.23
C LEU A 160 -18.01 12.37 -9.00
N ILE A 161 -17.39 12.36 -7.81
CA ILE A 161 -18.12 12.51 -6.54
C ILE A 161 -18.70 13.91 -6.43
N ALA A 162 -17.92 14.96 -6.73
CA ALA A 162 -18.39 16.34 -6.68
C ALA A 162 -19.51 16.63 -7.70
N GLY A 163 -19.55 15.89 -8.81
CA GLY A 163 -20.64 15.97 -9.80
C GLY A 163 -21.94 15.34 -9.32
N ASP A 164 -21.86 14.15 -8.70
CA ASP A 164 -23.04 13.29 -8.50
C ASP A 164 -23.56 13.25 -7.05
N ILE A 165 -22.82 13.73 -6.05
CA ILE A 165 -23.21 13.61 -4.63
C ILE A 165 -24.32 14.58 -4.20
N GLY A 166 -24.35 15.78 -4.78
CA GLY A 166 -25.39 16.78 -4.58
C GLY A 166 -25.64 17.15 -3.10
N ARG A 167 -26.90 17.09 -2.66
CA ARG A 167 -27.32 17.52 -1.32
C ARG A 167 -26.78 16.66 -0.18
N LYS A 168 -26.28 15.46 -0.46
CA LYS A 168 -25.69 14.55 0.54
C LYS A 168 -24.26 14.95 0.94
N TRP A 169 -23.70 16.02 0.40
CA TRP A 169 -22.34 16.46 0.69
C TRP A 169 -22.05 16.66 2.20
N ARG A 170 -23.02 17.13 3.01
CA ARG A 170 -22.85 17.25 4.49
C ARG A 170 -22.85 15.90 5.20
N GLU A 171 -23.63 14.94 4.71
CA GLU A 171 -23.61 13.56 5.22
C GLU A 171 -22.26 12.91 4.89
N PHE A 172 -21.81 13.10 3.65
CA PHE A 172 -20.52 12.62 3.17
C PHE A 172 -19.34 13.23 3.94
N GLY A 173 -19.31 14.55 4.14
CA GLY A 173 -18.27 15.23 4.90
C GLY A 173 -18.18 14.75 6.36
N ARG A 174 -19.32 14.52 7.03
CA ARG A 174 -19.35 13.94 8.37
C ARG A 174 -18.76 12.53 8.42
N ASN A 175 -19.09 11.68 7.44
CA ASN A 175 -18.58 10.32 7.38
C ASN A 175 -17.07 10.26 7.01
N LEU A 176 -16.57 11.28 6.32
CA LEU A 176 -15.14 11.51 6.13
C LEU A 176 -14.43 11.99 7.40
N GLY A 177 -15.16 12.33 8.46
CA GLY A 177 -14.60 12.81 9.72
C GLY A 177 -14.38 14.32 9.78
N ILE A 178 -14.87 15.08 8.80
CA ILE A 178 -14.70 16.53 8.74
C ILE A 178 -15.63 17.19 9.78
N LYS A 179 -15.08 18.15 10.53
CA LYS A 179 -15.83 18.82 11.61
C LYS A 179 -16.95 19.69 11.05
N GLU A 180 -18.03 19.80 11.82
CA GLU A 180 -19.21 20.57 11.43
C GLU A 180 -18.90 22.06 11.22
N GLY A 181 -18.02 22.66 12.03
CA GLY A 181 -17.60 24.05 11.85
C GLY A 181 -16.86 24.30 10.53
N ASP A 182 -16.08 23.34 10.05
CA ASP A 182 -15.39 23.43 8.75
C ASP A 182 -16.40 23.29 7.60
N MET A 183 -17.39 22.41 7.75
CA MET A 183 -18.50 22.29 6.79
C MET A 183 -19.38 23.55 6.74
N ASP A 184 -19.67 24.18 7.87
CA ASP A 184 -20.41 25.45 7.92
C ASP A 184 -19.62 26.58 7.25
N SER A 185 -18.30 26.59 7.41
CA SER A 185 -17.42 27.52 6.72
C SER A 185 -17.47 27.33 5.20
N LEU A 186 -17.46 26.08 4.72
CA LEU A 186 -17.64 25.76 3.29
C LEU A 186 -19.04 26.12 2.77
N ASP A 187 -20.08 25.94 3.59
CA ASP A 187 -21.46 26.29 3.23
C ASP A 187 -21.62 27.80 3.04
N CYS A 188 -20.99 28.60 3.92
CA CYS A 188 -20.90 30.05 3.84
C CYS A 188 -20.08 30.54 2.63
N GLN A 189 -18.96 29.87 2.32
CA GLN A 189 -18.09 30.25 1.20
C GLN A 189 -18.71 29.96 -0.18
N PHE A 190 -19.45 28.85 -0.30
CA PHE A 190 -19.99 28.39 -1.58
C PHE A 190 -21.51 28.20 -1.54
N PRO A 191 -22.32 29.22 -1.23
CA PRO A 191 -23.77 29.07 -1.08
C PRO A 191 -24.39 28.58 -2.40
N ARG A 192 -24.99 27.38 -2.37
CA ARG A 192 -25.63 26.66 -3.50
C ARG A 192 -24.70 25.97 -4.50
N ASP A 193 -23.38 26.06 -4.37
CA ASP A 193 -22.45 25.28 -5.19
C ASP A 193 -21.96 24.03 -4.45
N PHE A 194 -22.67 22.92 -4.63
CA PHE A 194 -22.30 21.65 -4.01
C PHE A 194 -20.96 21.10 -4.51
N LYS A 195 -20.61 21.39 -5.76
CA LYS A 195 -19.40 20.86 -6.37
C LYS A 195 -18.18 21.49 -5.69
N SER A 196 -18.16 22.82 -5.56
CA SER A 196 -17.08 23.53 -4.87
C SER A 196 -16.98 23.18 -3.39
N LYS A 197 -18.11 22.93 -2.71
CA LYS A 197 -18.09 22.42 -1.33
C LYS A 197 -17.41 21.07 -1.21
N VAL A 198 -17.72 20.13 -2.12
CA VAL A 198 -17.15 18.79 -2.10
C VAL A 198 -15.64 18.82 -2.41
N TYR A 199 -15.19 19.69 -3.31
CA TYR A 199 -13.75 19.94 -3.47
C TYR A 199 -13.12 20.52 -2.20
N GLY A 200 -13.81 21.45 -1.53
CA GLY A 200 -13.38 21.95 -0.23
C GLY A 200 -13.25 20.84 0.82
N LEU A 201 -14.19 19.88 0.85
CA LEU A 201 -14.10 18.71 1.71
C LEU A 201 -12.87 17.86 1.38
N PHE A 202 -12.59 17.60 0.10
CA PHE A 202 -11.40 16.83 -0.28
C PHE A 202 -10.11 17.55 0.10
N ASN A 203 -10.04 18.88 -0.02
CA ASN A 203 -8.87 19.65 0.40
C ASN A 203 -8.65 19.57 1.93
N LEU A 204 -9.73 19.67 2.72
CA LEU A 204 -9.64 19.50 4.17
C LEU A 204 -9.23 18.07 4.52
N PHE A 205 -9.80 17.09 3.84
CA PHE A 205 -9.51 15.68 4.05
C PHE A 205 -8.06 15.30 3.66
N GLU A 206 -7.50 15.89 2.61
CA GLU A 206 -6.09 15.73 2.24
C GLU A 206 -5.14 16.46 3.21
N SER A 207 -5.58 17.55 3.83
CA SER A 207 -4.76 18.30 4.78
C SER A 207 -4.54 17.57 6.11
N GLU A 208 -5.42 16.64 6.46
CA GLU A 208 -5.29 15.79 7.64
C GLU A 208 -4.50 14.50 7.31
N GLU A 209 -3.17 14.56 7.26
CA GLU A 209 -2.21 13.43 7.40
C GLU A 209 -2.51 12.06 6.71
N TYR A 210 -3.25 11.99 5.60
CA TYR A 210 -3.41 10.75 4.83
C TYR A 210 -2.38 10.66 3.69
N GLN A 211 -1.22 10.07 3.97
CA GLN A 211 -0.13 9.87 3.00
C GLN A 211 -0.27 8.59 2.15
N ASP A 212 -1.26 7.73 2.41
CA ASP A 212 -1.49 6.48 1.66
C ASP A 212 -2.72 6.58 0.74
N PRO A 213 -2.54 6.54 -0.60
CA PRO A 213 -3.63 6.53 -1.59
C PRO A 213 -4.65 5.40 -1.40
N LYS A 214 -4.24 4.25 -0.86
CA LYS A 214 -5.15 3.11 -0.64
C LYS A 214 -6.09 3.36 0.53
N ARG A 215 -5.56 3.85 1.67
CA ARG A 215 -6.38 4.28 2.82
C ARG A 215 -7.31 5.42 2.45
N TYR A 216 -6.81 6.36 1.65
CA TYR A 216 -7.59 7.47 1.12
C TYR A 216 -8.82 6.99 0.34
N VAL A 217 -8.62 6.11 -0.63
CA VAL A 217 -9.70 5.51 -1.42
C VAL A 217 -10.65 4.68 -0.56
N SER A 218 -10.13 3.87 0.36
CA SER A 218 -10.96 3.07 1.27
C SER A 218 -11.87 3.94 2.11
N LYS A 219 -11.37 5.06 2.64
CA LYS A 219 -12.18 5.98 3.44
C LYS A 219 -13.25 6.69 2.64
N ILE A 220 -12.95 7.05 1.38
CA ILE A 220 -13.97 7.55 0.44
C ILE A 220 -15.04 6.48 0.18
N CYS A 221 -14.64 5.23 -0.07
CA CYS A 221 -15.58 4.16 -0.33
C CYS A 221 -16.49 3.85 0.87
N GLU A 222 -15.93 3.84 2.08
CA GLU A 222 -16.67 3.67 3.33
C GLU A 222 -17.68 4.81 3.53
N SER A 223 -17.23 6.06 3.40
CA SER A 223 -18.12 7.22 3.55
C SER A 223 -19.23 7.29 2.50
N LEU A 224 -18.97 6.87 1.25
CA LEU A 224 -19.98 6.72 0.20
C LEU A 224 -21.00 5.61 0.50
N GLU A 225 -20.55 4.50 1.07
CA GLU A 225 -21.41 3.39 1.49
C GLU A 225 -22.33 3.80 2.64
N GLU A 226 -21.80 4.50 3.64
CA GLU A 226 -22.58 5.06 4.75
C GLU A 226 -23.60 6.11 4.24
N CYS A 227 -23.26 6.90 3.22
CA CYS A 227 -24.18 7.81 2.53
C CYS A 227 -25.21 7.11 1.64
N ARG A 228 -25.18 5.76 1.55
CA ARG A 228 -26.01 4.93 0.67
C ARG A 228 -25.85 5.27 -0.82
N ARG A 229 -24.66 5.72 -1.23
CA ARG A 229 -24.30 5.99 -2.64
C ARG A 229 -23.37 4.91 -3.19
N ASN A 230 -23.86 3.67 -3.15
CA ASN A 230 -23.16 2.50 -3.70
C ASN A 230 -22.95 2.58 -5.22
N ASP A 231 -23.77 3.38 -5.91
CA ASP A 231 -23.59 3.73 -7.31
C ASP A 231 -22.26 4.48 -7.54
N LEU A 232 -21.92 5.43 -6.66
CA LEU A 232 -20.66 6.18 -6.75
C LEU A 232 -19.47 5.32 -6.34
N LYS A 233 -19.61 4.52 -5.27
CA LYS A 233 -18.59 3.54 -4.88
C LYS A 233 -18.21 2.62 -6.04
N ARG A 234 -19.19 2.08 -6.77
CA ARG A 234 -18.95 1.25 -7.96
C ARG A 234 -18.18 1.99 -9.06
N LYS A 235 -18.61 3.20 -9.40
CA LYS A 235 -17.93 4.02 -10.41
C LYS A 235 -16.51 4.41 -9.99
N VAL A 236 -16.25 4.62 -8.69
CA VAL A 236 -14.89 4.84 -8.16
C VAL A 236 -14.02 3.62 -8.39
N PHE A 237 -14.52 2.41 -8.11
CA PHE A 237 -13.79 1.18 -8.43
C PHE A 237 -13.51 1.03 -9.93
N GLU A 238 -14.46 1.40 -10.80
CA GLU A 238 -14.25 1.38 -12.25
C GLU A 238 -13.13 2.34 -12.71
N ILE A 239 -12.99 3.51 -12.07
CA ILE A 239 -11.90 4.45 -12.36
C ILE A 239 -10.55 3.87 -11.92
N LEU A 240 -10.52 3.17 -10.78
CA LEU A 240 -9.30 2.56 -10.26
C LEU A 240 -8.84 1.36 -11.10
N ALA A 241 -9.79 0.57 -11.59
CA ALA A 241 -9.56 -0.64 -12.38
C ALA A 241 -9.28 -0.39 -13.87
N ARG A 242 -9.41 0.85 -14.37
CA ARG A 242 -8.98 1.22 -15.72
C ARG A 242 -7.49 1.55 -15.72
N ASP A 243 -6.73 0.88 -16.59
CA ASP A 243 -5.32 1.14 -16.91
C ASP A 243 -5.19 2.13 -18.07
#